data_AF-A0A3E1NVB0-F1
#
_entry.id   AF-A0A3E1NVB0-F1
#
_cell.length_a   1.000
_cell.length_b   1.000
_cell.length_c   1.000
_cell.angle_alpha   90.00
_cell.angle_beta   90.00
_cell.angle_gamma   90.00
#
_symmetry.space_group_name_H-M   'P 1'
#
loop_
_entity.id
_entity.type
_entity.pdbx_description
1 polymer ?
#
loop_
_entity_poly.entity_id
_entity_poly.type
_entity_poly.pdbx_seq_one_letter_code
_entity_poly.pdbx_strand_id
1 'polypeptide(L)'
;MDEMQVMCAEADPALDFPLHTEWLKDLAIGYVIDRGDKFTFISKRHMGEESAITEAQIKQVAIANFVRDFKFTPMQTIFGCYGLHGASDHCATVMFVEPVWQQLVGQLGKDLVVAVPAYDLLFFTPADDEEGITNLKFELYKIQGMGLEKRIRDYLFLYKRESKEWSFLEDLGEADEWDD
;
A
#
# COMPACT_ATOMS: atom_id res chain seq x y z
N MET A 1 -0.77 40.87 35.81
CA MET A 1 -0.82 40.40 34.41
C MET A 1 -0.22 39.03 34.46
N ASP A 2 -1.06 38.01 34.29
CA ASP A 2 -0.85 36.66 34.79
C ASP A 2 0.11 35.89 33.87
N GLU A 3 1.36 35.70 34.30
CA GLU A 3 2.40 34.94 33.57
C GLU A 3 2.04 33.45 33.39
N MET A 4 0.94 33.01 34.01
CA MET A 4 0.40 31.65 33.91
C MET A 4 -0.50 31.41 32.70
N GLN A 5 -0.78 32.44 31.88
CA GLN A 5 -1.69 32.31 30.73
C GLN A 5 -1.01 31.97 29.39
N VAL A 6 0.33 31.82 29.36
CA VAL A 6 1.10 31.60 28.11
C VAL A 6 1.51 30.13 27.89
N MET A 7 1.15 29.21 28.77
CA MET A 7 1.65 27.82 28.74
C MET A 7 0.70 26.77 28.12
N CYS A 8 -0.51 27.16 27.73
CA CYS A 8 -1.45 26.27 27.04
C CYS A 8 -2.00 26.97 25.80
N ALA A 9 -1.16 27.20 24.79
CA ALA A 9 -1.71 27.19 23.44
C ALA A 9 -2.37 25.83 23.28
N GLU A 10 -3.68 25.79 23.03
CA GLU A 10 -4.43 24.54 22.89
C GLU A 10 -3.68 23.65 21.90
N ALA A 11 -3.24 22.47 22.37
CA ALA A 11 -2.57 21.53 21.51
C ALA A 11 -3.54 21.15 20.39
N ASP A 12 -3.24 21.54 19.15
CA ASP A 12 -4.05 21.14 17.99
C ASP A 12 -3.89 19.62 17.80
N PRO A 13 -4.93 18.82 18.08
CA PRO A 13 -4.86 17.36 17.97
C PRO A 13 -4.73 16.91 16.51
N ALA A 14 -5.11 17.76 15.54
CA ALA A 14 -4.96 17.44 14.13
C ALA A 14 -3.49 17.36 13.71
N LEU A 15 -2.59 18.03 14.44
CA LEU A 15 -1.15 17.93 14.22
C LEU A 15 -0.55 16.60 14.71
N ASP A 16 -1.22 15.92 15.64
CA ASP A 16 -0.80 14.59 16.12
C ASP A 16 -1.23 13.46 15.19
N PHE A 17 -2.11 13.75 14.23
CA PHE A 17 -2.49 12.80 13.19
C PHE A 17 -1.27 12.43 12.32
N PRO A 18 -1.14 11.16 11.88
CA PRO A 18 -0.09 10.75 10.97
C PRO A 18 0.00 11.67 9.75
N LEU A 19 1.23 12.03 9.38
CA LEU A 19 1.52 12.55 8.06
C LEU A 19 1.10 11.47 7.06
N HIS A 20 0.15 11.82 6.21
CA HIS A 20 -0.38 10.91 5.22
C HIS A 20 -0.72 11.65 3.94
N THR A 21 -0.64 10.91 2.84
CA THR A 21 -1.23 11.29 1.56
C THR A 21 -2.39 10.34 1.28
N GLU A 22 -3.55 10.87 0.93
CA GLU A 22 -4.59 10.04 0.31
C GLU A 22 -4.04 9.40 -0.97
N TRP A 23 -4.42 8.15 -1.19
CA TRP A 23 -4.10 7.40 -2.39
C TRP A 23 -5.39 6.87 -3.01
N LEU A 24 -5.29 6.08 -4.08
CA LEU A 24 -6.44 5.58 -4.81
C LEU A 24 -7.49 4.94 -3.89
N LYS A 25 -8.75 5.36 -4.07
CA LYS A 25 -9.89 4.97 -3.22
C LYS A 25 -9.69 5.38 -1.77
N ASP A 26 -10.14 4.56 -0.83
CA ASP A 26 -10.17 4.86 0.60
C ASP A 26 -8.84 4.45 1.28
N LEU A 27 -7.74 4.47 0.52
CA LEU A 27 -6.40 4.13 1.00
C LEU A 27 -5.57 5.39 1.23
N ALA A 28 -4.68 5.34 2.21
CA ALA A 28 -3.74 6.41 2.50
C ALA A 28 -2.34 5.84 2.75
N ILE A 29 -1.32 6.63 2.40
CA ILE A 29 0.08 6.31 2.62
C ILE A 29 0.55 7.08 3.84
N GLY A 30 0.95 6.38 4.89
CA GLY A 30 1.60 6.96 6.05
C GLY A 30 3.09 6.62 6.11
N TYR A 31 3.85 7.40 6.87
CA TYR A 31 5.29 7.18 7.04
C TYR A 31 5.61 6.82 8.48
N VAL A 32 6.47 5.83 8.65
CA VAL A 32 6.93 5.36 9.96
C VAL A 32 8.44 5.37 10.06
N ILE A 33 8.94 5.57 11.26
CA ILE A 33 10.33 5.35 11.62
C ILE A 33 10.41 4.00 12.31
N ASP A 34 11.21 3.09 11.76
CA ASP A 34 11.61 1.87 12.42
C ASP A 34 12.56 2.18 13.59
N ARG A 35 12.21 1.74 14.79
CA ARG A 35 13.02 1.87 16.01
C ARG A 35 13.63 0.55 16.45
N GLY A 36 13.48 -0.51 15.66
CA GLY A 36 13.95 -1.87 15.92
C GLY A 36 12.89 -2.74 16.60
N ASP A 37 12.37 -2.32 17.74
CA ASP A 37 11.33 -3.05 18.49
C ASP A 37 9.90 -2.59 18.18
N LYS A 38 9.77 -1.44 17.50
CA LYS A 38 8.49 -0.82 17.15
C LYS A 38 8.63 0.15 15.99
N PHE A 39 7.50 0.46 15.38
CA PHE A 39 7.35 1.56 14.44
C PHE A 39 6.73 2.79 15.12
N THR A 40 7.17 3.98 14.73
CA THR A 40 6.56 5.24 15.18
C THR A 40 6.13 6.05 13.96
N PHE A 41 4.86 6.45 13.91
CA PHE A 41 4.38 7.33 12.84
C PHE A 41 5.06 8.69 12.88
N ILE A 42 5.38 9.21 11.70
CA ILE A 42 5.71 10.61 11.52
C ILE A 42 4.36 11.35 11.48
N SER A 43 4.03 12.12 12.52
CA SER A 43 2.86 13.01 12.54
C SER A 43 3.12 14.35 11.84
N LYS A 44 2.05 15.09 11.55
CA LYS A 44 2.11 16.45 10.99
C LYS A 44 2.88 17.42 11.90
N ARG A 45 2.83 17.22 13.22
CA ARG A 45 3.59 18.00 14.22
C ARG A 45 5.10 17.96 13.99
N HIS A 46 5.64 16.83 13.51
CA HIS A 46 7.07 16.73 13.24
C HIS A 46 7.53 17.59 12.06
N MET A 47 6.61 18.06 11.20
CA MET A 47 6.98 18.93 10.09
C MET A 47 7.28 20.35 10.59
N GLY A 48 6.53 20.88 11.56
CA GLY A 48 6.65 22.28 11.98
C GLY A 48 6.22 23.27 10.88
N GLU A 49 6.24 24.57 11.20
CA GLU A 49 5.76 25.62 10.28
C GLU A 49 6.76 25.91 9.13
N GLU A 50 8.06 25.78 9.39
CA GLU A 50 9.15 25.91 8.42
C GLU A 50 10.01 24.65 8.43
N SER A 51 9.49 23.55 7.88
CA SER A 51 10.24 22.29 7.93
C SER A 51 11.48 22.35 7.06
N ALA A 52 12.64 22.05 7.64
CA ALA A 52 13.84 21.73 6.88
C ALA A 52 13.69 20.42 6.08
N ILE A 53 12.67 19.61 6.38
CA ILE A 53 12.40 18.31 5.77
C ILE A 53 10.99 18.30 5.18
N THR A 54 10.90 18.14 3.87
CA THR A 54 9.62 18.05 3.15
C THR A 54 9.09 16.62 3.14
N GLU A 55 7.76 16.47 2.97
CA GLU A 55 7.13 15.17 2.76
C GLU A 55 7.73 14.40 1.57
N ALA A 56 8.09 15.11 0.49
CA ALA A 56 8.75 14.52 -0.67
C ALA A 56 10.11 13.90 -0.31
N GLN A 57 10.90 14.56 0.53
CA GLN A 57 12.18 14.01 1.02
C GLN A 57 11.96 12.78 1.92
N ILE A 58 10.93 12.81 2.77
CA ILE A 58 10.57 11.66 3.62
C ILE A 58 10.19 10.47 2.73
N LYS A 59 9.34 10.69 1.73
CA LYS A 59 8.94 9.66 0.76
C LYS A 59 10.16 9.07 0.04
N GLN A 60 11.08 9.92 -0.42
CA GLN A 60 12.29 9.47 -1.10
C GLN A 60 13.16 8.59 -0.19
N VAL A 61 13.37 8.99 1.07
CA VAL A 61 14.13 8.22 2.05
C VAL A 61 13.43 6.90 2.39
N ALA A 62 12.11 6.92 2.58
CA ALA A 62 11.31 5.74 2.86
C ALA A 62 11.42 4.69 1.74
N ILE A 63 11.27 5.12 0.48
CA ILE A 63 11.43 4.23 -0.69
C ILE A 63 12.86 3.69 -0.78
N ALA A 64 13.87 4.53 -0.56
CA ALA A 64 15.28 4.10 -0.61
C ALA A 64 15.61 3.05 0.47
N ASN A 65 15.13 3.24 1.70
CA ASN A 65 15.26 2.26 2.77
C ASN A 65 14.55 0.95 2.40
N PHE A 66 13.32 1.04 1.90
CA PHE A 66 12.53 -0.13 1.53
C PHE A 66 13.21 -0.98 0.45
N VAL A 67 13.72 -0.37 -0.62
CA VAL A 67 14.44 -1.07 -1.69
C VAL A 67 15.76 -1.70 -1.20
N ARG A 68 16.44 -1.05 -0.25
CA ARG A 68 17.67 -1.57 0.35
C ARG A 68 17.39 -2.82 1.18
N ASP A 69 16.38 -2.75 2.04
CA ASP A 69 16.18 -3.70 3.14
C ASP A 69 15.28 -4.88 2.75
N PHE A 70 14.35 -4.66 1.81
CA PHE A 70 13.39 -5.69 1.40
C PHE A 70 13.64 -6.17 -0.04
N LYS A 71 13.45 -7.48 -0.23
CA LYS A 71 13.52 -8.15 -1.53
C LYS A 71 12.25 -8.94 -1.73
N PHE A 72 11.72 -8.84 -2.93
CA PHE A 72 10.49 -9.51 -3.33
C PHE A 72 10.74 -10.31 -4.59
N THR A 73 10.18 -11.51 -4.65
CA THR A 73 10.26 -12.42 -5.78
C THR A 73 8.85 -12.79 -6.22
N PRO A 74 8.52 -12.65 -7.51
CA PRO A 74 7.25 -13.15 -8.02
C PRO A 74 7.29 -14.68 -8.08
N MET A 75 6.24 -15.32 -7.57
CA MET A 75 6.05 -16.78 -7.64
C MET A 75 4.70 -17.07 -8.28
N GLN A 76 4.67 -18.05 -9.19
CA GLN A 76 3.42 -18.47 -9.80
C GLN A 76 2.52 -19.11 -8.75
N THR A 77 1.25 -18.72 -8.74
CA THR A 77 0.24 -19.27 -7.84
C THR A 77 -0.39 -20.52 -8.45
N ILE A 78 -1.00 -21.35 -7.59
CA ILE A 78 -1.73 -22.55 -8.04
C ILE A 78 -2.96 -22.22 -8.90
N PHE A 79 -3.44 -20.97 -8.85
CA PHE A 79 -4.59 -20.46 -9.60
C PHE A 79 -4.16 -19.66 -10.85
N GLY A 80 -2.92 -19.82 -11.30
CA GLY A 80 -2.46 -19.30 -12.60
C GLY A 80 -2.06 -17.82 -12.62
N CYS A 81 -2.02 -17.14 -11.48
CA CYS A 81 -1.52 -15.77 -11.35
C CYS A 81 -0.09 -15.76 -10.79
N TYR A 82 0.37 -14.58 -10.35
CA TYR A 82 1.59 -14.41 -9.57
C TYR A 82 1.27 -13.88 -8.18
N GLY A 83 1.96 -14.39 -7.18
CA GLY A 83 2.02 -13.85 -5.83
C GLY A 83 3.39 -13.22 -5.60
N LEU A 84 3.43 -12.10 -4.88
CA LEU A 84 4.69 -11.50 -4.51
C LEU A 84 5.13 -12.01 -3.13
N HIS A 85 6.27 -12.68 -3.06
CA HIS A 85 6.80 -13.25 -1.83
C HIS A 85 8.08 -12.54 -1.38
N GLY A 86 8.22 -12.31 -0.08
CA GLY A 86 9.34 -11.58 0.49
C GLY A 86 9.11 -11.31 1.96
N ALA A 87 9.29 -10.07 2.38
CA ALA A 87 8.97 -9.66 3.74
C ALA A 87 7.45 -9.55 3.91
N SER A 88 6.87 -10.54 4.62
CA SER A 88 5.41 -10.70 4.78
C SER A 88 4.74 -9.39 5.20
N ASP A 89 5.29 -8.68 6.17
CA ASP A 89 4.60 -7.50 6.75
C ASP A 89 4.61 -6.26 5.83
N HIS A 90 5.19 -6.40 4.63
CA HIS A 90 5.47 -5.31 3.71
C HIS A 90 4.96 -5.56 2.28
N CYS A 91 4.19 -6.62 2.05
CA CYS A 91 3.62 -6.91 0.73
C CYS A 91 2.72 -5.78 0.23
N ALA A 92 1.85 -5.21 1.07
CA ALA A 92 1.04 -4.06 0.68
C ALA A 92 1.88 -2.80 0.41
N THR A 93 2.94 -2.57 1.20
CA THR A 93 3.81 -1.40 1.04
C THR A 93 4.54 -1.39 -0.31
N VAL A 94 4.81 -2.56 -0.89
CA VAL A 94 5.52 -2.67 -2.16
C VAL A 94 4.79 -1.97 -3.32
N MET A 95 3.48 -1.76 -3.23
CA MET A 95 2.69 -1.00 -4.21
C MET A 95 3.28 0.38 -4.48
N PHE A 96 3.88 0.99 -3.46
CA PHE A 96 4.41 2.35 -3.49
C PHE A 96 5.90 2.42 -3.89
N VAL A 97 6.47 1.30 -4.31
CA VAL A 97 7.90 1.15 -4.61
C VAL A 97 8.08 0.97 -6.10
N GLU A 98 8.06 2.08 -6.85
CA GLU A 98 8.11 2.11 -8.32
C GLU A 98 9.17 1.16 -8.92
N PRO A 99 10.43 1.09 -8.42
CA PRO A 99 11.44 0.22 -9.01
C PRO A 99 11.05 -1.27 -9.08
N VAL A 100 10.27 -1.75 -8.11
CA VAL A 100 9.79 -3.16 -8.11
C VAL A 100 8.83 -3.38 -9.26
N TRP A 101 7.85 -2.49 -9.43
CA TRP A 101 6.85 -2.62 -10.48
C TRP A 101 7.42 -2.43 -11.87
N GLN A 102 8.37 -1.51 -12.03
CA GLN A 102 9.13 -1.33 -13.27
C GLN A 102 9.87 -2.61 -13.69
N GLN A 103 10.45 -3.33 -12.72
CA GLN A 103 11.07 -4.63 -13.00
C GLN A 103 10.02 -5.67 -13.44
N LEU A 104 8.89 -5.78 -12.74
CA LEU A 104 7.83 -6.76 -13.04
C LEU A 104 7.20 -6.53 -14.42
N VAL A 105 6.79 -5.30 -14.74
CA VAL A 105 6.25 -4.97 -16.08
C VAL A 105 7.31 -5.09 -17.17
N GLY A 106 8.59 -4.85 -16.84
CA GLY A 106 9.71 -5.05 -17.76
C GLY A 106 9.91 -6.52 -18.12
N GLN A 107 9.77 -7.42 -17.15
CA GLN A 107 9.89 -8.86 -17.34
C GLN A 107 8.70 -9.45 -18.10
N LEU A 108 7.48 -9.03 -17.77
CA LEU A 108 6.25 -9.54 -18.39
C LEU A 108 5.90 -8.83 -19.70
N GLY A 109 6.37 -7.60 -19.90
CA GLY A 109 6.09 -6.80 -21.09
C GLY A 109 4.65 -6.27 -21.17
N LYS A 110 3.88 -6.37 -20.08
CA LYS A 110 2.45 -6.08 -19.99
C LYS A 110 2.14 -5.12 -18.85
N ASP A 111 1.01 -4.42 -18.97
CA ASP A 111 0.35 -3.81 -17.82
C ASP A 111 -0.12 -4.91 -16.86
N LEU A 112 -0.30 -4.59 -15.57
CA LEU A 112 -0.62 -5.59 -14.55
C LEU A 112 -1.90 -5.21 -13.79
N VAL A 113 -2.78 -6.18 -13.60
CA VAL A 113 -3.85 -6.12 -12.61
C VAL A 113 -3.30 -6.65 -11.30
N VAL A 114 -3.54 -5.93 -10.21
CA VAL A 114 -2.94 -6.19 -8.89
C VAL A 114 -4.03 -6.16 -7.82
N ALA A 115 -3.95 -7.09 -6.87
CA ALA A 115 -4.81 -7.16 -5.70
C ALA A 115 -3.98 -7.27 -4.43
N VAL A 116 -4.44 -6.63 -3.36
CA VAL A 116 -3.79 -6.65 -2.03
C VAL A 116 -4.85 -6.91 -0.96
N PRO A 117 -5.30 -8.18 -0.81
CA PRO A 117 -6.39 -8.52 0.11
C PRO A 117 -6.02 -8.31 1.59
N ALA A 118 -4.73 -8.43 1.93
CA ALA A 118 -4.21 -8.25 3.27
C ALA A 118 -2.83 -7.59 3.22
N TYR A 119 -2.36 -7.08 4.36
CA TYR A 119 -1.04 -6.43 4.47
C TYR A 119 0.13 -7.33 3.98
N ASP A 120 -0.03 -8.65 4.08
CA ASP A 120 0.95 -9.68 3.75
C ASP A 120 0.68 -10.47 2.47
N LEU A 121 -0.41 -10.15 1.77
CA LEU A 121 -0.80 -10.82 0.54
C LEU A 121 -0.86 -9.81 -0.60
N LEU A 122 -0.13 -10.10 -1.67
CA LEU A 122 -0.21 -9.36 -2.92
C LEU A 122 -0.18 -10.33 -4.09
N PHE A 123 -1.17 -10.18 -4.96
CA PHE A 123 -1.30 -10.98 -6.17
C PHE A 123 -1.37 -10.07 -7.40
N PHE A 124 -0.92 -10.57 -8.53
CA PHE A 124 -1.01 -9.85 -9.78
C PHE A 124 -1.04 -10.79 -10.98
N THR A 125 -1.55 -10.28 -12.10
CA THR A 125 -1.63 -10.98 -13.39
C THR A 125 -1.51 -9.97 -14.54
N PRO A 126 -1.04 -10.36 -15.75
CA PRO A 126 -1.10 -9.48 -16.92
C PRO A 126 -2.52 -8.95 -17.17
N ALA A 127 -2.63 -7.68 -17.53
CA ALA A 127 -3.93 -7.02 -17.72
C ALA A 127 -4.70 -7.49 -18.97
N ASP A 128 -4.04 -8.20 -19.89
CA ASP A 128 -4.65 -8.84 -21.05
C ASP A 128 -4.94 -10.35 -20.84
N ASP A 129 -4.71 -10.86 -19.64
CA ASP A 129 -5.04 -12.24 -19.26
C ASP A 129 -6.39 -12.30 -18.55
N GLU A 130 -7.47 -12.42 -19.35
CA GLU A 130 -8.85 -12.51 -18.84
C GLU A 130 -9.07 -13.70 -17.90
N GLU A 131 -8.42 -14.84 -18.17
CA GLU A 131 -8.50 -16.04 -17.33
C GLU A 131 -7.79 -15.79 -16.00
N GLY A 132 -6.59 -15.21 -16.04
CA GLY A 132 -5.85 -14.80 -14.84
C GLY A 132 -6.64 -13.82 -13.98
N ILE A 133 -7.27 -12.80 -14.58
CA ILE A 133 -8.11 -11.84 -13.84
C ILE A 133 -9.30 -12.55 -13.19
N THR A 134 -9.95 -13.46 -13.92
CA THR A 134 -11.08 -14.25 -13.39
C THR A 134 -10.63 -15.13 -12.22
N ASN A 135 -9.51 -15.83 -12.36
CA ASN A 135 -8.95 -16.67 -11.29
C ASN A 135 -8.55 -15.85 -10.07
N LEU A 136 -8.00 -14.65 -10.27
CA LEU A 136 -7.66 -13.72 -9.22
C LEU A 136 -8.90 -13.32 -8.41
N LYS A 137 -10.00 -12.95 -9.09
CA LYS A 137 -11.28 -12.62 -8.42
C LYS A 137 -11.82 -13.79 -7.60
N PHE A 138 -11.81 -14.99 -8.16
CA PHE A 138 -12.24 -16.20 -7.44
C PHE A 138 -11.39 -16.46 -6.20
N GLU A 139 -10.07 -16.24 -6.26
CA GLU A 139 -9.22 -16.43 -5.10
C GLU A 139 -9.48 -15.40 -4.01
N LEU A 140 -9.69 -14.13 -4.38
CA LEU A 140 -10.06 -13.08 -3.42
C LEU A 140 -11.38 -13.42 -2.70
N TYR A 141 -12.38 -13.90 -3.43
CA TYR A 141 -13.64 -14.36 -2.84
C TYR A 141 -13.43 -15.49 -1.82
N LYS A 142 -12.57 -16.47 -2.12
CA LYS A 142 -12.22 -17.53 -1.14
C LYS A 142 -11.54 -16.95 0.09
N ILE A 143 -10.59 -16.03 -0.10
CA ILE A 143 -9.84 -15.38 0.99
C ILE A 143 -10.78 -14.61 1.93
N GLN A 144 -11.80 -13.93 1.40
CA GLN A 144 -12.84 -13.28 2.21
C GLN A 144 -13.48 -14.28 3.20
N GLY A 145 -13.86 -15.46 2.72
CA GLY A 145 -14.48 -16.51 3.52
C GLY A 145 -13.57 -17.15 4.58
N MET A 146 -12.26 -16.89 4.55
CA MET A 146 -11.31 -17.45 5.54
C MET A 146 -11.22 -16.65 6.84
N GLY A 147 -11.79 -15.44 6.90
CA GLY A 147 -11.79 -14.62 8.11
C GLY A 147 -10.40 -14.08 8.49
N LEU A 148 -9.63 -13.58 7.51
CA LEU A 148 -8.32 -12.97 7.78
C LEU A 148 -8.44 -11.76 8.73
N GLU A 149 -7.70 -11.77 9.85
CA GLU A 149 -7.75 -10.72 10.87
C GLU A 149 -7.28 -9.34 10.38
N LYS A 150 -6.41 -9.29 9.36
CA LYS A 150 -5.74 -8.06 8.88
C LYS A 150 -6.04 -7.77 7.40
N ARG A 151 -7.32 -7.93 7.04
CA ARG A 151 -7.83 -7.61 5.70
C ARG A 151 -7.72 -6.10 5.43
N ILE A 152 -7.33 -5.74 4.20
CA ILE A 152 -7.40 -4.36 3.71
C ILE A 152 -8.76 -4.21 3.02
N ARG A 153 -8.86 -4.59 1.74
CA ARG A 153 -10.08 -4.68 0.92
C ARG A 153 -9.75 -5.50 -0.34
N ASP A 154 -10.76 -6.04 -1.01
CA ASP A 154 -10.57 -6.80 -2.26
C ASP A 154 -10.70 -5.90 -3.48
N TYR A 155 -9.78 -4.94 -3.53
CA TYR A 155 -9.65 -4.02 -4.65
C TYR A 155 -8.76 -4.59 -5.74
N LEU A 156 -9.15 -4.35 -6.98
CA LEU A 156 -8.30 -4.51 -8.15
C LEU A 156 -7.76 -3.15 -8.58
N PHE A 157 -6.45 -3.10 -8.77
CA PHE A 157 -5.73 -1.95 -9.30
C PHE A 157 -5.09 -2.31 -10.65
N LEU A 158 -4.91 -1.32 -11.50
CA LEU A 158 -4.11 -1.41 -12.71
C LEU A 158 -2.80 -0.65 -12.50
N TYR A 159 -1.69 -1.28 -12.87
CA TYR A 159 -0.41 -0.61 -13.04
C TYR A 159 -0.04 -0.58 -14.52
N LYS A 160 0.11 0.62 -15.07
CA LYS A 160 0.49 0.82 -16.48
C LYS A 160 1.99 0.81 -16.65
N ARG A 161 2.48 -0.04 -17.55
CA ARG A 161 3.89 -0.19 -17.88
C ARG A 161 4.51 1.11 -18.42
N GLU A 162 3.81 1.76 -19.34
CA GLU A 162 4.35 2.93 -20.07
C GLU A 162 4.32 4.21 -19.23
N SER A 163 3.15 4.56 -18.65
CA SER A 163 3.02 5.78 -17.85
C SER A 163 3.53 5.63 -16.42
N LYS A 164 3.72 4.39 -15.94
CA LYS A 164 4.12 4.05 -14.56
C LYS A 164 3.09 4.47 -13.52
N GLU A 165 1.84 4.62 -13.95
CA GLU A 165 0.76 5.10 -13.10
C GLU A 165 -0.09 3.95 -12.59
N TRP A 166 -0.63 4.16 -11.39
CA TRP A 166 -1.65 3.32 -10.80
C TRP A 166 -3.03 3.91 -11.06
N SER A 167 -4.01 3.04 -11.33
CA SER A 167 -5.42 3.40 -11.31
C SER A 167 -6.25 2.32 -10.62
N PHE A 168 -7.36 2.74 -10.01
CA PHE A 168 -8.34 1.79 -9.50
C PHE A 168 -9.13 1.17 -10.66
N LEU A 169 -9.41 -0.14 -10.58
CA LEU A 169 -10.24 -0.84 -11.54
C LEU A 169 -11.61 -1.19 -10.97
N GLU A 170 -11.63 -1.93 -9.86
CA GLU A 170 -12.84 -2.59 -9.38
C GLU A 170 -12.78 -2.85 -7.88
N ASP A 171 -13.93 -2.77 -7.24
CA ASP A 171 -14.15 -3.22 -5.87
C ASP A 171 -15.00 -4.47 -5.96
N LEU A 172 -14.49 -5.59 -5.44
CA LEU A 172 -15.22 -6.85 -5.43
C LEU A 172 -16.25 -6.91 -4.29
N GLY A 173 -16.34 -5.89 -3.43
CA GLY A 173 -17.28 -5.85 -2.32
C GLY A 173 -16.99 -6.91 -1.25
N GLU A 174 -17.97 -7.17 -0.40
CA GLU A 174 -17.93 -8.29 0.54
C GLU A 174 -18.79 -9.45 0.00
N ALA A 175 -18.40 -10.69 0.30
CA ALA A 175 -19.13 -11.88 -0.14
C ALA A 175 -20.65 -11.83 0.17
N ASP A 176 -21.02 -11.15 1.26
CA ASP A 176 -22.41 -10.98 1.69
C ASP A 176 -23.24 -10.05 0.78
N GLU A 177 -22.61 -9.28 -0.13
CA GLU A 177 -23.28 -8.36 -1.06
C GLU A 177 -23.64 -9.00 -2.41
N TRP A 178 -23.29 -10.27 -2.62
CA TRP A 178 -23.45 -10.99 -3.90
C TRP A 178 -24.61 -12.00 -3.89
N ASP A 179 -25.34 -12.08 -2.77
CA ASP A 179 -26.43 -13.06 -2.53
C ASP A 179 -27.85 -12.50 -2.81
N ASP A 180 -27.99 -11.35 -3.49
CA ASP A 180 -29.29 -10.78 -3.92
C ASP A 180 -29.61 -10.98 -5.42
#